data_AF-A0A3S0J4L9-F1
#
_entry.id   AF-A0A3S0J4L9-F1
#
_cell.length_a   1.000
_cell.length_b   1.000
_cell.length_c   1.000
_cell.angle_alpha   90.00
_cell.angle_beta   90.00
_cell.angle_gamma   90.00
#
_symmetry.space_group_name_H-M   'P 1'
#
loop_
_entity.id
_entity.type
_entity.pdbx_description
1 polymer ?
#
loop_
_entity_poly.entity_id
_entity_poly.type
_entity_poly.pdbx_seq_one_letter_code
_entity_poly.pdbx_strand_id
1 'polypeptide(L)'
;MGLLDILQQAIGNNNAEAHLDQVAQHASPGELGAGLAAAMRSDQTPPFGDTVGQLFGQSSPSQQAGVLNQILATLGPAAASALAGGVLGRILQPGQTQVTPDQASQLSPAQVTEIATHAEQQHAGVIDEVSQFYAQHSGLIKTLGGAAIAIALAKMKENATRG
;
A
#
# COMPACT_ATOMS: atom_id res chain seq x y z
N MET A 1 23.25 12.87 -8.67
CA MET A 1 22.26 13.65 -7.90
C MET A 1 21.86 12.83 -6.70
N GLY A 2 21.66 13.45 -5.55
CA GLY A 2 21.20 12.74 -4.35
C GLY A 2 19.68 12.58 -4.33
N LEU A 3 19.18 11.58 -3.61
CA LEU A 3 17.74 11.33 -3.44
C LEU A 3 16.98 12.58 -2.99
N LEU A 4 17.55 13.36 -2.06
CA LEU A 4 16.93 14.60 -1.55
C LEU A 4 16.72 15.67 -2.63
N ASP A 5 17.64 15.79 -3.59
CA ASP A 5 17.54 16.76 -4.71
C ASP A 5 16.40 16.36 -5.66
N ILE A 6 16.30 15.06 -5.96
CA ILE A 6 15.24 14.48 -6.80
C ILE A 6 13.88 14.67 -6.12
N LEU A 7 13.78 14.38 -4.82
CA LEU A 7 12.55 14.59 -4.04
C LEU A 7 12.13 16.06 -4.02
N GLN A 8 13.09 16.99 -3.90
CA GLN A 8 12.81 18.42 -3.92
C GLN A 8 12.30 18.90 -5.29
N GLN A 9 12.89 18.41 -6.38
CA GLN A 9 12.40 18.68 -7.74
C GLN A 9 11.01 18.09 -7.98
N ALA A 10 10.77 16.85 -7.53
CA ALA A 10 9.50 16.16 -7.70
C ALA A 10 8.33 16.91 -7.04
N ILE A 11 8.56 17.42 -5.82
CA ILE A 11 7.56 18.19 -5.07
C ILE A 11 7.45 19.61 -5.64
N GLY A 12 8.58 20.25 -5.99
CA GLY A 12 8.62 21.63 -6.46
C GLY A 12 7.99 21.86 -7.83
N ASN A 13 8.09 20.87 -8.74
CA ASN A 13 7.53 20.96 -10.08
C ASN A 13 6.15 20.29 -10.21
N ASN A 14 5.55 19.76 -9.14
CA ASN A 14 4.26 19.05 -9.17
C ASN A 14 4.22 17.88 -10.20
N ASN A 15 5.39 17.32 -10.53
CA ASN A 15 5.61 16.26 -11.51
C ASN A 15 6.03 14.95 -10.81
N ALA A 16 5.40 14.65 -9.68
CA ALA A 16 5.77 13.54 -8.81
C ALA A 16 5.75 12.17 -9.52
N GLU A 17 4.83 11.98 -10.47
CA GLU A 17 4.74 10.78 -11.32
C GLU A 17 5.96 10.57 -12.22
N ALA A 18 6.44 11.65 -12.87
CA ALA A 18 7.58 11.60 -13.76
C ALA A 18 8.89 11.36 -12.99
N HIS A 19 8.98 11.91 -11.79
CA HIS A 19 10.14 11.75 -10.92
C HIS A 19 10.10 10.49 -10.06
N LEU A 20 8.96 9.81 -9.90
CA LEU A 20 8.86 8.54 -9.16
C LEU A 20 9.86 7.51 -9.67
N ASP A 21 10.05 7.41 -11.00
CA ASP A 21 10.99 6.48 -11.61
C ASP A 21 12.45 6.80 -11.22
N GLN A 22 12.79 8.10 -11.22
CA GLN A 22 14.11 8.57 -10.77
C GLN A 22 14.32 8.35 -9.27
N VAL A 23 13.30 8.62 -8.45
CA VAL A 23 13.33 8.33 -7.01
C VAL A 23 13.51 6.83 -6.80
N ALA A 24 12.80 5.98 -7.53
CA ALA A 24 12.89 4.53 -7.39
C ALA A 24 14.23 3.94 -7.87
N GLN A 25 14.91 4.59 -8.82
CA GLN A 25 16.26 4.22 -9.23
C GLN A 25 17.33 4.61 -8.19
N HIS A 26 17.06 5.63 -7.38
CA HIS A 26 18.02 6.18 -6.41
C HIS A 26 17.74 5.79 -4.95
N ALA A 27 16.49 5.48 -4.61
CA ALA A 27 16.05 5.04 -3.29
C ALA A 27 15.96 3.52 -3.25
N SER A 28 16.30 2.94 -2.10
CA SER A 28 16.09 1.52 -1.86
C SER A 28 14.59 1.21 -1.81
N PRO A 29 14.14 0.00 -2.16
CA PRO A 29 12.73 -0.41 -2.07
C PRO A 29 12.13 -0.17 -0.68
N GLY A 30 12.93 -0.34 0.38
CA GLY A 30 12.52 -0.05 1.76
C GLY A 30 12.36 1.44 2.07
N GLU A 31 13.15 2.33 1.46
CA GLU A 31 13.02 3.78 1.63
C GLU A 31 11.75 4.30 0.94
N LEU A 32 11.45 3.76 -0.25
CA LEU A 32 10.19 4.02 -0.97
C LEU A 32 8.99 3.50 -0.18
N GLY A 33 9.06 2.26 0.33
CA GLY A 33 8.04 1.64 1.15
C GLY A 33 7.75 2.47 2.40
N ALA A 34 8.79 2.87 3.13
CA ALA A 34 8.66 3.72 4.31
C ALA A 34 8.07 5.10 3.99
N GLY A 35 8.45 5.72 2.86
CA GLY A 35 7.87 6.98 2.40
C GLY A 35 6.38 6.87 2.08
N LEU A 36 5.99 5.78 1.42
CA LEU A 36 4.60 5.49 1.10
C LEU A 36 3.78 5.17 2.37
N ALA A 37 4.34 4.40 3.31
CA ALA A 37 3.71 4.10 4.59
C ALA A 37 3.50 5.37 5.43
N ALA A 38 4.49 6.26 5.45
CA ALA A 38 4.39 7.56 6.11
C ALA A 38 3.36 8.47 5.44
N ALA A 39 3.20 8.38 4.12
CA ALA A 39 2.12 9.06 3.42
C ALA A 39 0.76 8.48 3.77
N MET A 40 0.57 7.15 3.71
CA MET A 40 -0.71 6.51 4.04
C MET A 40 -1.17 6.74 5.49
N ARG A 41 -0.23 6.98 6.41
CA ARG A 41 -0.52 7.34 7.81
C ARG A 41 -0.77 8.85 8.00
N SER A 42 -0.53 9.67 6.98
CA SER A 42 -0.66 11.13 7.06
C SER A 42 -2.13 11.54 7.06
N ASP A 43 -2.50 12.55 7.85
CA ASP A 43 -3.85 13.15 7.81
C ASP A 43 -4.17 13.83 6.46
N GLN A 44 -3.15 14.02 5.60
CA GLN A 44 -3.29 14.58 4.26
C GLN A 44 -3.68 13.56 3.19
N THR A 45 -3.66 12.26 3.51
CA THR A 45 -4.13 11.21 2.63
C THR A 45 -5.49 10.67 3.08
N PRO A 46 -6.28 10.08 2.18
CA PRO A 46 -7.44 9.29 2.57
C PRO A 46 -7.03 8.19 3.57
N PRO A 47 -7.96 7.71 4.41
CA PRO A 47 -7.66 6.61 5.31
C PRO A 47 -7.11 5.39 4.55
N PHE A 48 -6.24 4.64 5.22
CA PHE A 48 -5.53 3.50 4.63
C PHE A 48 -6.48 2.55 3.89
N GLY A 49 -7.59 2.17 4.53
CA GLY A 49 -8.59 1.29 3.93
C GLY A 49 -9.21 1.82 2.63
N ASP A 50 -9.54 3.11 2.56
CA ASP A 50 -10.06 3.73 1.33
C ASP A 50 -9.03 3.66 0.21
N THR A 51 -7.78 3.98 0.55
CA THR A 51 -6.67 3.94 -0.41
C THR A 51 -6.46 2.53 -0.96
N VAL A 52 -6.42 1.52 -0.08
CA VAL A 52 -6.27 0.11 -0.49
C VAL A 52 -7.48 -0.34 -1.31
N GLY A 53 -8.71 0.00 -0.93
CA GLY A 53 -9.91 -0.37 -1.68
C GLY A 53 -9.95 0.23 -3.09
N GLN A 54 -9.56 1.50 -3.24
CA GLN A 54 -9.46 2.15 -4.55
C GLN A 54 -8.39 1.48 -5.43
N LEU A 55 -7.21 1.22 -4.86
CA LEU A 55 -6.15 0.51 -5.57
C LEU A 55 -6.55 -0.89 -5.97
N PHE A 56 -7.23 -1.59 -5.06
CA PHE A 56 -7.73 -2.94 -5.30
C PHE A 56 -8.69 -2.97 -6.48
N GLY A 57 -9.63 -2.01 -6.55
CA GLY A 57 -10.57 -1.89 -7.65
C GLY A 57 -9.91 -1.62 -9.02
N GLN A 58 -8.73 -1.02 -9.03
CA GLN A 58 -7.94 -0.76 -10.24
C GLN A 58 -6.86 -1.83 -10.51
N SER A 59 -6.65 -2.77 -9.58
CA SER A 59 -5.61 -3.79 -9.66
C SER A 59 -6.11 -5.03 -10.41
N SER A 60 -5.18 -5.76 -11.02
CA SER A 60 -5.47 -7.06 -11.63
C SER A 60 -5.73 -8.15 -10.56
N PRO A 61 -6.44 -9.25 -10.90
CA PRO A 61 -6.72 -10.36 -9.96
C PRO A 61 -5.49 -10.87 -9.19
N SER A 62 -4.35 -10.96 -9.87
CA SER A 62 -3.09 -11.41 -9.27
C SER A 62 -2.55 -10.41 -8.25
N GLN A 63 -2.66 -9.11 -8.51
CA GLN A 63 -2.23 -8.04 -7.59
C GLN A 63 -3.18 -7.91 -6.41
N GLN A 64 -4.48 -8.04 -6.67
CA GLN A 64 -5.54 -8.10 -5.66
C GLN A 64 -5.27 -9.22 -4.64
N ALA A 65 -5.01 -10.44 -5.12
CA ALA A 65 -4.62 -11.53 -4.23
C ALA A 65 -3.29 -11.25 -3.53
N GLY A 66 -2.29 -10.71 -4.25
CA GLY A 66 -0.99 -10.37 -3.68
C GLY A 66 -1.09 -9.45 -2.45
N VAL A 67 -1.84 -8.34 -2.56
CA VAL A 67 -1.98 -7.39 -1.43
C VAL A 67 -2.73 -8.01 -0.26
N LEU A 68 -3.79 -8.80 -0.51
CA LEU A 68 -4.54 -9.47 0.55
C LEU A 68 -3.68 -10.52 1.26
N ASN A 69 -2.87 -11.27 0.51
CA ASN A 69 -1.92 -12.21 1.07
C ASN A 69 -0.83 -11.51 1.88
N GLN A 70 -0.38 -10.33 1.45
CA GLN A 70 0.58 -9.53 2.22
C GLN A 70 -0.02 -9.08 3.56
N ILE A 71 -1.27 -8.59 3.55
CA ILE A 71 -1.99 -8.21 4.76
C ILE A 71 -2.12 -9.42 5.71
N LEU A 72 -2.54 -10.57 5.19
CA LEU A 72 -2.66 -11.81 5.94
C LEU A 72 -1.32 -12.29 6.52
N ALA A 73 -0.25 -12.24 5.74
CA ALA A 73 1.09 -12.60 6.17
C ALA A 73 1.57 -11.69 7.31
N THR A 74 1.27 -10.39 7.23
CA THR A 74 1.64 -9.39 8.23
C THR A 74 0.90 -9.57 9.55
N LEU A 75 -0.41 -9.83 9.47
CA LEU A 75 -1.27 -10.09 10.62
C LEU A 75 -0.95 -11.41 11.31
N GLY A 76 -0.37 -12.35 10.56
CA GLY A 76 -0.13 -13.69 11.02
C GLY A 76 -1.42 -14.47 11.32
N PRO A 77 -1.30 -15.75 11.71
CA PRO A 77 -2.46 -16.64 11.88
C PRO A 77 -3.42 -16.20 13.00
N ALA A 78 -2.92 -15.48 14.02
CA ALA A 78 -3.74 -15.00 15.14
C ALA A 78 -4.73 -13.91 14.71
N ALA A 79 -4.27 -12.86 14.03
CA ALA A 79 -5.15 -11.80 13.56
C ALA A 79 -5.89 -12.16 12.26
N ALA A 80 -5.35 -13.08 11.44
CA ALA A 80 -6.11 -13.69 10.35
C ALA A 80 -7.37 -14.40 10.86
N SER A 81 -7.32 -15.02 12.05
CA SER A 81 -8.49 -15.63 12.69
C SER A 81 -9.55 -14.60 13.10
N ALA A 82 -9.13 -13.40 13.50
CA ALA A 82 -10.05 -12.29 13.79
C ALA A 82 -10.75 -11.77 12.53
N LEU A 83 -10.02 -11.70 11.41
CA LEU A 83 -10.59 -11.35 10.10
C LEU A 83 -11.40 -12.49 9.46
N ALA A 84 -11.14 -13.74 9.82
CA ALA A 84 -11.85 -14.92 9.33
C ALA A 84 -13.32 -14.97 9.78
N GLY A 85 -13.71 -14.19 10.80
CA GLY A 85 -15.12 -13.99 11.13
C GLY A 85 -15.87 -13.08 10.13
N GLY A 86 -15.15 -12.37 9.27
CA GLY A 86 -15.69 -11.38 8.33
C GLY A 86 -15.81 -11.89 6.90
N VAL A 87 -15.82 -10.94 5.96
CA VAL A 87 -15.93 -11.20 4.52
C VAL A 87 -14.82 -12.13 4.02
N LEU A 88 -13.62 -12.02 4.59
CA LEU A 88 -12.43 -12.75 4.17
C LEU A 88 -12.50 -14.24 4.53
N GLY A 89 -13.16 -14.60 5.64
CA GLY A 89 -13.35 -16.01 6.00
C GLY A 89 -14.50 -16.70 5.25
N ARG A 90 -15.37 -15.93 4.57
CA ARG A 90 -16.41 -16.52 3.71
C ARG A 90 -15.85 -16.99 2.37
N ILE A 91 -14.87 -16.26 1.85
CA ILE A 91 -14.16 -16.61 0.63
C ILE A 91 -13.07 -17.66 0.89
N LEU A 92 -12.24 -17.46 1.93
CA LEU A 92 -11.17 -18.41 2.28
C LEU A 92 -11.75 -19.78 2.62
N GLN A 93 -11.30 -20.81 1.90
CA GLN A 93 -11.70 -22.19 2.19
C GLN A 93 -11.10 -22.67 3.52
N PRO A 94 -11.77 -23.58 4.26
CA PRO A 94 -11.23 -24.12 5.50
C PRO A 94 -9.87 -24.78 5.26
N GLY A 95 -8.83 -24.28 5.96
CA GLY A 95 -7.43 -24.70 5.81
C GLY A 95 -6.60 -23.86 4.84
N GLN A 96 -7.20 -22.88 4.14
CA GLN A 96 -6.45 -21.90 3.36
C GLN A 96 -6.00 -20.73 4.22
N THR A 97 -4.73 -20.36 4.10
CA THR A 97 -4.14 -19.16 4.70
C THR A 97 -3.83 -18.09 3.66
N GLN A 98 -4.19 -18.33 2.40
CA GLN A 98 -3.88 -17.46 1.27
C GLN A 98 -5.10 -17.32 0.36
N VAL A 99 -5.34 -16.10 -0.10
CA VAL A 99 -6.38 -15.74 -1.06
C VAL A 99 -5.86 -15.98 -2.47
N THR A 100 -6.62 -16.71 -3.29
CA THR A 100 -6.27 -16.91 -4.71
C THR A 100 -6.73 -15.72 -5.56
N PRO A 101 -6.14 -15.48 -6.75
CA PRO A 101 -6.58 -14.41 -7.66
C PRO A 101 -8.07 -14.48 -7.98
N ASP A 102 -8.61 -15.69 -8.18
CA ASP A 102 -10.04 -15.90 -8.44
C ASP A 102 -10.91 -15.43 -7.26
N GLN A 103 -10.52 -15.77 -6.03
CA GLN A 103 -11.21 -15.33 -4.81
C GLN A 103 -11.11 -13.82 -4.61
N ALA A 104 -9.93 -13.25 -4.87
CA ALA A 104 -9.71 -11.82 -4.74
C ALA A 104 -10.60 -11.04 -5.72
N SER A 105 -10.76 -11.51 -6.95
CA SER A 105 -11.66 -10.89 -7.92
C SER A 105 -13.14 -10.96 -7.57
N GLN A 106 -13.54 -11.81 -6.63
CA GLN A 106 -14.91 -11.83 -6.10
C GLN A 106 -15.14 -10.76 -5.03
N LEU A 107 -14.08 -10.15 -4.49
CA LEU A 107 -14.18 -9.10 -3.49
C LEU A 107 -14.46 -7.74 -4.14
N SER A 108 -15.38 -7.00 -3.54
CA SER A 108 -15.62 -5.61 -3.93
C SER A 108 -14.58 -4.68 -3.28
N PRO A 109 -14.26 -3.52 -3.89
CA PRO A 109 -13.32 -2.55 -3.30
C PRO A 109 -13.74 -2.12 -1.89
N ALA A 110 -15.05 -1.96 -1.63
CA ALA A 110 -15.57 -1.65 -0.29
C ALA A 110 -15.29 -2.76 0.74
N GLN A 111 -15.40 -4.03 0.34
CA GLN A 111 -15.09 -5.17 1.20
C GLN A 111 -13.59 -5.16 1.58
N VAL A 112 -12.72 -4.84 0.62
CA VAL A 112 -11.28 -4.73 0.85
C VAL A 112 -10.93 -3.53 1.71
N THR A 113 -11.65 -2.40 1.56
CA THR A 113 -11.52 -1.25 2.47
C THR A 113 -11.78 -1.65 3.92
N GLU A 114 -12.84 -2.43 4.19
CA GLU A 114 -13.11 -2.93 5.54
C GLU A 114 -12.01 -3.88 6.03
N ILE A 115 -11.55 -4.81 5.19
CA ILE A 115 -10.45 -5.73 5.54
C ILE A 115 -9.19 -4.95 5.91
N ALA A 116 -8.78 -3.99 5.08
CA ALA A 116 -7.58 -3.19 5.28
C ALA A 116 -7.69 -2.30 6.52
N THR A 117 -8.86 -1.68 6.74
CA THR A 117 -9.12 -0.89 7.95
C THR A 117 -9.03 -1.75 9.22
N HIS A 118 -9.65 -2.93 9.19
CA HIS A 118 -9.63 -3.83 10.34
C HIS A 118 -8.21 -4.40 10.57
N ALA A 119 -7.49 -4.70 9.49
CA ALA A 119 -6.09 -5.14 9.56
C ALA A 119 -5.18 -4.08 10.21
N GLU A 120 -5.32 -2.81 9.82
CA GLU A 120 -4.59 -1.68 10.39
C GLU A 120 -4.88 -1.50 11.88
N GLN A 121 -6.14 -1.64 12.30
CA GLN A 121 -6.55 -1.61 13.70
C GLN A 121 -5.94 -2.76 14.53
N GLN A 122 -5.80 -3.94 13.93
CA GLN A 122 -5.18 -5.09 14.61
C GLN A 122 -3.66 -4.96 14.67
N HIS A 123 -3.02 -4.55 13.56
CA HIS A 123 -1.58 -4.34 13.45
C HIS A 123 -1.27 -3.11 12.59
N ALA A 124 -0.78 -2.05 13.23
CA ALA A 124 -0.34 -0.83 12.55
C ALA A 124 0.82 -1.07 11.54
N GLY A 125 1.52 -2.20 11.64
CA GLY A 125 2.57 -2.62 10.70
C GLY A 125 2.04 -3.06 9.34
N VAL A 126 0.74 -3.33 9.21
CA VAL A 126 0.10 -3.67 7.92
C VAL A 126 0.29 -2.55 6.89
N ILE A 127 0.25 -1.29 7.34
CA ILE A 127 0.48 -0.14 6.46
C ILE A 127 1.87 -0.22 5.82
N ASP A 128 2.89 -0.60 6.59
CA ASP A 128 4.29 -0.68 6.12
C ASP A 128 4.45 -1.79 5.09
N GLU A 129 3.93 -2.99 5.40
CA GLU A 129 4.02 -4.16 4.52
C GLU A 129 3.23 -3.99 3.22
N VAL A 130 2.04 -3.40 3.29
CA VAL A 130 1.25 -3.06 2.10
C VAL A 130 1.93 -1.97 1.28
N SER A 131 2.51 -0.96 1.93
CA SER A 131 3.27 0.09 1.24
C SER A 131 4.51 -0.48 0.57
N GLN A 132 5.22 -1.40 1.21
CA GLN A 132 6.37 -2.11 0.67
C GLN A 132 5.99 -2.94 -0.57
N PHE A 133 4.83 -3.62 -0.52
CA PHE A 133 4.28 -4.34 -1.66
C PHE A 133 4.03 -3.40 -2.83
N TYR A 134 3.33 -2.29 -2.62
CA TYR A 134 3.09 -1.30 -3.68
C TYR A 134 4.38 -0.66 -4.19
N ALA A 135 5.36 -0.39 -3.33
CA ALA A 135 6.66 0.15 -3.73
C ALA A 135 7.41 -0.77 -4.69
N GLN A 136 7.28 -2.09 -4.54
CA GLN A 136 7.79 -3.07 -5.49
C GLN A 136 6.96 -3.15 -6.78
N HIS A 137 5.68 -2.78 -6.71
CA HIS A 137 4.75 -2.76 -7.83
C HIS A 137 4.48 -1.32 -8.33
N SER A 138 5.53 -0.60 -8.75
CA SER A 138 5.46 0.81 -9.21
C SER A 138 4.36 1.11 -10.25
N GLY A 139 4.00 0.12 -11.09
CA GLY A 139 2.90 0.23 -12.05
C GLY A 139 1.53 0.49 -11.39
N LEU A 140 1.31 0.00 -10.17
CA LEU A 140 0.09 0.25 -9.38
C LEU A 140 0.10 1.64 -8.73
N ILE A 141 1.27 2.12 -8.29
CA ILE A 141 1.39 3.45 -7.69
C ILE A 141 1.04 4.55 -8.71
N LYS A 142 1.37 4.34 -9.99
CA LYS A 142 1.00 5.27 -11.07
C LYS A 142 -0.52 5.42 -11.22
N THR A 143 -1.33 4.46 -10.79
CA THR A 143 -2.80 4.55 -10.89
C THR A 143 -3.45 5.32 -9.72
N LEU A 144 -2.72 5.44 -8.60
CA LEU A 144 -3.07 6.24 -7.41
C LEU A 144 -3.11 7.76 -7.72
N GLY A 145 -2.47 8.18 -8.82
CA GLY A 145 -2.43 9.56 -9.32
C GLY A 145 -1.34 10.43 -8.67
N GLY A 146 -0.92 11.49 -9.37
CA GLY A 146 0.23 12.30 -8.97
C GLY A 146 0.12 13.03 -7.64
N ALA A 147 -1.10 13.26 -7.12
CA ALA A 147 -1.28 13.89 -5.82
C ALA A 147 -0.84 12.99 -4.65
N ALA A 148 -1.22 11.71 -4.68
CA ALA A 148 -0.81 10.78 -3.63
C ALA A 148 0.69 10.48 -3.70
N ILE A 149 1.24 10.41 -4.91
CA ILE A 149 2.69 10.28 -5.12
C ILE A 149 3.41 11.51 -4.57
N ALA A 150 2.92 12.73 -4.83
CA ALA A 150 3.53 13.95 -4.30
C ALA A 150 3.60 13.95 -2.77
N ILE A 151 2.55 13.48 -2.09
CA ILE A 151 2.53 13.35 -0.62
C ILE A 151 3.54 12.29 -0.15
N ALA A 152 3.61 11.13 -0.81
CA ALA A 152 4.62 10.09 -0.54
C ALA A 152 6.05 10.62 -0.65
N LEU A 153 6.36 11.33 -1.75
CA LEU A 153 7.69 11.94 -1.95
C LEU A 153 7.98 13.02 -0.89
N ALA A 154 6.97 13.83 -0.52
CA ALA A 154 7.11 14.83 0.54
C ALA A 154 7.43 14.21 1.90
N LYS A 155 6.75 13.12 2.28
CA LYS A 155 7.02 12.38 3.51
C LYS A 155 8.36 11.67 3.48
N MET A 156 8.75 11.11 2.34
CA MET A 156 10.05 10.47 2.15
C MET A 156 11.18 11.48 2.37
N LYS A 157 11.05 12.70 1.82
CA LYS A 157 11.98 13.81 2.06
C LYS A 157 12.02 14.17 3.55
N GLU A 158 10.86 14.33 4.19
CA GLU A 158 10.78 14.67 5.61
C GLU A 158 11.48 13.62 6.49
N ASN A 159 11.29 12.34 6.18
CA ASN A 159 11.92 11.22 6.89
C ASN A 159 13.45 11.20 6.65
N ALA A 160 13.89 11.39 5.40
CA ALA A 160 15.30 11.46 5.04
C ALA A 160 16.02 12.69 5.64
N THR A 161 15.30 13.77 5.96
CA THR A 161 15.84 14.94 6.68
C THR A 161 15.83 14.81 8.20
N ARG A 162 15.09 13.84 8.76
CA ARG A 162 15.00 13.60 10.21
C ARG A 162 15.95 12.51 10.72
N GLY A 163 16.53 11.70 9.83
CA GLY A 163 17.59 10.73 10.14
C GLY A 163 18.98 11.34 10.06
#